data_AF-A0A3N5SM95-F1
#
_entry.id   AF-A0A3N5SM95-F1
#
_cell.length_a   1.000
_cell.length_b   1.000
_cell.length_c   1.000
_cell.angle_alpha   90.00
_cell.angle_beta   90.00
_cell.angle_gamma   90.00
#
_symmetry.space_group_name_H-M   'P 1'
#
loop_
_entity.id
_entity.type
_entity.pdbx_description
1 polymer ?
#
loop_
_entity_poly.entity_id
_entity_poly.type
_entity_poly.pdbx_seq_one_letter_code
_entity_poly.pdbx_strand_id
1 'polypeptide(L)'
;MIRVSNETKRLLAVGHQRHYSILYANANDLVAQGLLGDIKFIRASWHRNNSFPNSDSWLKKIPAEDASIAEIQKWGFDSIDQLINWRLFRKTGGGLMAELGSHQLDACSIFLSQGRSEVHPLAVQGYGGRNFYGVKGVGSEDKQKDQREIDDHVYVTLEFPGRNYDEDNNDITIVTYSSMNTNRMEPYGETIYGSRGTLVTELEQKVMLYKEEGGDTGGGGPGQRLRVVQRESGGGPVVSASPSLAPAAAAAGPAGGSGADEKVSRGYTEEMEHFAWCIRNNIPLGTSREQRGLRCPGERAMADAIMAITSNLAMKHKKRIVFKHDWFDPNSSAVPETDPEIVG
;
A
#
# COMPACT_ATOMS: atom_id res chain seq x y z
N MET A 1 -2.49 20.45 7.68
CA MET A 1 -1.92 19.83 8.91
C MET A 1 -0.43 20.13 9.05
N ILE A 2 0.39 19.83 8.04
CA ILE A 2 1.84 20.06 8.05
C ILE A 2 2.21 21.51 8.37
N ARG A 3 1.61 22.50 7.68
CA ARG A 3 1.86 23.94 7.95
C ARG A 3 1.67 24.30 9.42
N VAL A 4 0.54 23.90 10.01
CA VAL A 4 0.24 24.12 11.44
C VAL A 4 1.25 23.41 12.34
N SER A 5 1.70 22.21 11.98
CA SER A 5 2.78 21.51 12.69
C SER A 5 4.07 22.33 12.70
N ASN A 6 4.43 22.88 11.54
CA ASN A 6 5.63 23.70 11.34
C ASN A 6 5.56 25.05 12.06
N GLU A 7 4.39 25.69 12.06
CA GLU A 7 4.10 26.94 12.77
C GLU A 7 4.17 26.74 14.29
N THR A 8 3.52 25.69 14.80
CA THR A 8 3.44 25.41 16.23
C THR A 8 4.63 24.64 16.78
N LYS A 9 5.57 24.25 15.92
CA LYS A 9 6.75 23.41 16.26
C LYS A 9 6.38 22.11 16.96
N ARG A 10 5.27 21.50 16.54
CA ARG A 10 4.77 20.23 17.07
C ARG A 10 5.12 19.09 16.14
N LEU A 11 5.34 17.90 16.71
CA LEU A 11 5.52 16.67 15.95
C LEU A 11 4.17 16.23 15.36
N LEU A 12 4.15 15.90 14.07
CA LEU A 12 3.02 15.32 13.36
C LEU A 12 3.45 13.98 12.77
N ALA A 13 2.86 12.90 13.28
CA ALA A 13 3.01 11.56 12.73
C ALA A 13 1.67 11.09 12.17
N VAL A 14 1.69 10.39 11.05
CA VAL A 14 0.52 9.78 10.44
C VAL A 14 0.72 8.26 10.42
N GLY A 15 -0.34 7.51 10.69
CA GLY A 15 -0.28 6.06 10.87
C GLY A 15 0.03 5.32 9.57
N HIS A 16 1.28 4.88 9.39
CA HIS A 16 1.71 3.97 8.33
C HIS A 16 2.59 2.86 8.90
N GLN A 17 1.92 1.80 9.36
CA GLN A 17 2.53 0.72 10.12
C GLN A 17 3.70 0.01 9.40
N ARG A 18 3.71 -0.01 8.06
CA ARG A 18 4.75 -0.69 7.27
C ARG A 18 6.14 -0.08 7.45
N HIS A 19 6.26 1.22 7.76
CA HIS A 19 7.54 1.86 8.08
C HIS A 19 8.15 1.39 9.41
N TYR A 20 7.32 0.76 10.24
CA TYR A 20 7.67 0.22 11.55
C TYR A 20 7.72 -1.30 11.57
N SER A 21 7.26 -1.95 10.50
CA SER A 21 7.31 -3.40 10.36
C SER A 21 8.75 -3.87 10.17
N ILE A 22 9.20 -4.76 11.05
CA ILE A 22 10.52 -5.39 10.94
C ILE A 22 10.62 -6.22 9.66
N LEU A 23 9.50 -6.79 9.22
CA LEU A 23 9.41 -7.56 7.97
C LEU A 23 9.74 -6.69 6.76
N TYR A 24 9.14 -5.50 6.67
CA TYR A 24 9.43 -4.55 5.59
C TYR A 24 10.84 -3.96 5.72
N ALA A 25 11.33 -3.71 6.93
CA ALA A 25 12.70 -3.26 7.14
C ALA A 25 13.72 -4.29 6.61
N ASN A 26 13.58 -5.57 6.98
CA ASN A 26 14.45 -6.64 6.50
C ASN A 26 14.34 -6.83 4.98
N ALA A 27 13.12 -6.79 4.43
CA ALA A 27 12.90 -6.88 2.99
C ALA A 27 13.58 -5.73 2.23
N ASN A 28 13.45 -4.51 2.74
CA ASN A 28 14.09 -3.34 2.17
C ASN A 28 15.63 -3.39 2.27
N ASP A 29 16.17 -3.94 3.35
CA ASP A 29 17.63 -4.12 3.50
C ASP A 29 18.18 -5.07 2.43
N LEU A 30 17.47 -6.16 2.11
CA LEU A 30 17.87 -7.07 1.03
C LEU A 30 17.85 -6.36 -0.33
N VAL A 31 16.84 -5.54 -0.57
CA VAL A 31 16.72 -4.72 -1.78
C VAL A 31 17.87 -3.71 -1.86
N ALA A 32 18.13 -2.97 -0.79
CA ALA A 32 19.18 -1.95 -0.71
C ALA A 32 20.59 -2.52 -0.88
N GLN A 33 20.81 -3.76 -0.42
CA GLN A 33 22.07 -4.51 -0.64
C GLN A 33 22.25 -4.98 -2.09
N GLY A 34 21.29 -4.73 -2.98
CA GLY A 34 21.36 -5.08 -4.40
C GLY A 34 21.10 -6.57 -4.67
N LEU A 35 20.49 -7.30 -3.74
CA LEU A 35 20.23 -8.73 -3.89
C LEU A 35 19.33 -9.04 -5.09
N LEU A 36 18.38 -8.14 -5.38
CA LEU A 36 17.48 -8.25 -6.52
C LEU A 36 18.08 -7.66 -7.82
N GLY A 37 19.25 -7.01 -7.76
CA GLY A 37 19.75 -6.21 -8.88
C GLY A 37 18.92 -4.95 -9.13
N ASP A 38 18.70 -4.62 -10.39
CA ASP A 38 17.97 -3.42 -10.81
C ASP A 38 16.46 -3.68 -10.76
N ILE A 39 15.75 -2.96 -9.90
CA ILE A 39 14.30 -3.02 -9.80
C ILE A 39 13.70 -2.25 -10.98
N LYS A 40 12.83 -2.90 -11.76
CA LYS A 40 12.14 -2.27 -12.89
C LYS A 40 10.63 -2.42 -12.86
N PHE A 41 10.13 -3.28 -11.98
CA PHE A 41 8.70 -3.51 -11.85
C PHE A 41 8.32 -3.88 -10.42
N ILE A 42 7.26 -3.27 -9.91
CA ILE A 42 6.58 -3.70 -8.68
C ILE A 42 5.11 -3.95 -9.00
N ARG A 43 4.61 -5.11 -8.57
CA ARG A 43 3.20 -5.47 -8.64
C ARG A 43 2.62 -5.49 -7.24
N ALA A 44 1.74 -4.55 -6.95
CA ALA A 44 1.02 -4.47 -5.69
C ALA A 44 -0.45 -4.85 -5.87
N SER A 45 -1.02 -5.48 -4.86
CA SER A 45 -2.44 -5.83 -4.85
C SER A 45 -3.04 -5.65 -3.48
N TRP A 46 -4.35 -5.43 -3.43
CA TRP A 46 -5.16 -5.70 -2.24
C TRP A 46 -6.52 -6.22 -2.68
N HIS A 47 -6.60 -7.52 -3.00
CA HIS A 47 -7.86 -8.12 -3.41
C HIS A 47 -8.64 -8.68 -2.23
N ARG A 48 -9.97 -8.64 -2.34
CA ARG A 48 -10.93 -9.18 -1.38
C ARG A 48 -12.05 -9.88 -2.12
N ASN A 49 -12.76 -10.74 -1.40
CA ASN A 49 -13.99 -11.32 -1.90
C ASN A 49 -15.15 -10.97 -0.95
N ASN A 50 -15.87 -9.91 -1.31
CA ASN A 50 -17.10 -9.44 -0.65
C ASN A 50 -18.34 -9.80 -1.50
N SER A 51 -18.20 -10.68 -2.51
CA SER A 51 -19.23 -10.94 -3.53
C SER A 51 -20.39 -11.81 -3.04
N PHE A 52 -20.19 -12.60 -1.97
CA PHE A 52 -21.23 -13.48 -1.45
C PHE A 52 -22.31 -12.70 -0.68
N PRO A 53 -23.55 -13.22 -0.62
CA PRO A 53 -24.62 -12.64 0.19
C PRO A 53 -24.17 -12.43 1.64
N ASN A 54 -24.44 -11.24 2.19
CA ASN A 54 -24.07 -10.85 3.56
C ASN A 54 -22.57 -10.87 3.90
N SER A 55 -21.68 -11.03 2.91
CA SER A 55 -20.22 -11.02 3.13
C SER A 55 -19.57 -9.64 2.99
N ASP A 56 -20.36 -8.62 2.65
CA ASP A 56 -19.85 -7.29 2.38
C ASP A 56 -19.40 -6.58 3.66
N SER A 57 -18.08 -6.47 3.82
CA SER A 57 -17.48 -5.79 4.96
C SER A 57 -17.56 -4.27 4.91
N TRP A 58 -17.83 -3.68 3.74
CA TRP A 58 -17.83 -2.24 3.51
C TRP A 58 -19.19 -1.62 3.78
N LEU A 59 -20.26 -2.28 3.35
CA LEU A 59 -21.65 -1.86 3.59
C LEU A 59 -22.08 -2.24 5.00
N LYS A 60 -22.36 -1.24 5.83
CA LYS A 60 -22.86 -1.40 7.20
C LYS A 60 -24.36 -1.16 7.24
N LYS A 61 -25.05 -1.97 8.05
CA LYS A 61 -26.44 -1.71 8.42
C LYS A 61 -26.49 -0.53 9.37
N ILE A 62 -27.52 0.29 9.24
CA ILE A 62 -27.80 1.40 10.15
C ILE A 62 -28.24 0.80 11.49
N PRO A 63 -27.52 1.04 12.60
CA PRO A 63 -27.97 0.64 13.93
C PRO A 63 -29.30 1.31 14.29
N ALA A 64 -30.17 0.60 15.00
CA ALA A 64 -31.51 1.12 15.35
C ALA A 64 -31.44 2.39 16.21
N GLU A 65 -30.45 2.46 17.09
CA GLU A 65 -30.13 3.65 17.90
C GLU A 65 -29.75 4.88 17.07
N ASP A 66 -29.07 4.66 15.93
CA ASP A 66 -28.59 5.73 15.04
C ASP A 66 -29.65 6.20 14.03
N ALA A 67 -30.72 5.42 13.82
CA ALA A 67 -31.74 5.70 12.81
C ALA A 67 -32.49 7.02 13.03
N SER A 68 -32.49 7.52 14.27
CA SER A 68 -33.19 8.75 14.67
C SER A 68 -32.31 10.00 14.73
N ILE A 69 -31.01 9.88 14.42
CA ILE A 69 -30.08 11.01 14.45
C ILE A 69 -30.57 12.06 13.43
N ALA A 70 -30.94 13.24 13.95
CA ALA A 70 -31.39 14.37 13.16
C ALA A 70 -30.22 15.33 12.84
N GLU A 71 -30.48 16.29 11.94
CA GLU A 71 -29.56 17.40 11.59
C GLU A 71 -28.21 16.98 10.98
N ILE A 72 -28.14 15.80 10.36
CA ILE A 72 -26.89 15.23 9.81
C ILE A 72 -26.23 16.17 8.77
N GLN A 73 -27.03 16.98 8.07
CA GLN A 73 -26.55 17.96 7.11
C GLN A 73 -25.63 19.02 7.72
N LYS A 74 -25.74 19.31 9.03
CA LYS A 74 -24.82 20.24 9.72
C LYS A 74 -23.38 19.75 9.74
N TRP A 75 -23.16 18.44 9.56
CA TRP A 75 -21.86 17.81 9.50
C TRP A 75 -21.40 17.52 8.06
N GLY A 76 -22.15 17.99 7.05
CA GLY A 76 -21.79 17.84 5.63
C GLY A 76 -22.27 16.55 4.96
N PHE A 77 -23.01 15.69 5.67
CA PHE A 77 -23.55 14.43 5.14
C PHE A 77 -25.01 14.59 4.70
N ASP A 78 -25.37 13.95 3.59
CA ASP A 78 -26.68 14.07 2.95
C ASP A 78 -27.76 13.22 3.67
N SER A 79 -27.36 12.10 4.26
CA SER A 79 -28.24 11.15 4.96
C SER A 79 -27.50 10.37 6.05
N ILE A 80 -28.24 9.68 6.94
CA ILE A 80 -27.66 8.75 7.92
C ILE A 80 -26.92 7.59 7.26
N ASP A 81 -27.40 7.13 6.12
CA ASP A 81 -26.71 6.11 5.33
C ASP A 81 -25.36 6.63 4.83
N GLN A 82 -25.31 7.86 4.30
CA GLN A 82 -24.04 8.46 3.89
C GLN A 82 -23.10 8.70 5.08
N LEU A 83 -23.59 9.04 6.26
CA LEU A 83 -22.74 9.17 7.44
C LEU A 83 -22.11 7.84 7.85
N ILE A 84 -22.91 6.77 7.94
CA ILE A 84 -22.45 5.44 8.38
C ILE A 84 -21.60 4.76 7.31
N ASN A 85 -22.02 4.88 6.05
CA ASN A 85 -21.38 4.28 4.89
C ASN A 85 -20.55 5.30 4.10
N TRP A 86 -19.99 6.32 4.76
CA TRP A 86 -19.30 7.46 4.14
C TRP A 86 -18.25 7.07 3.09
N ARG A 87 -17.54 5.96 3.31
CA ARG A 87 -16.54 5.45 2.38
C ARG A 87 -17.10 4.98 1.04
N LEU A 88 -18.41 4.73 0.94
CA LEU A 88 -19.10 4.25 -0.26
C LEU A 88 -19.52 5.37 -1.22
N PHE A 89 -19.43 6.63 -0.80
CA PHE A 89 -19.88 7.79 -1.57
C PHE A 89 -18.69 8.65 -2.01
N ARG A 90 -18.71 9.15 -3.24
CA ARG A 90 -17.60 9.94 -3.80
C ARG A 90 -17.43 11.29 -3.11
N LYS A 91 -18.52 11.82 -2.56
CA LYS A 91 -18.52 13.09 -1.82
C LYS A 91 -17.72 13.01 -0.51
N THR A 92 -17.78 11.86 0.16
CA THR A 92 -17.29 11.70 1.53
C THR A 92 -16.12 10.72 1.65
N GLY A 93 -15.86 9.90 0.63
CA GLY A 93 -14.76 8.93 0.63
C GLY A 93 -14.01 8.87 -0.70
N GLY A 94 -12.76 8.40 -0.65
CA GLY A 94 -11.90 8.23 -1.82
C GLY A 94 -11.85 6.80 -2.37
N GLY A 95 -12.74 5.91 -1.93
CA GLY A 95 -12.86 4.54 -2.43
C GLY A 95 -11.60 3.68 -2.20
N LEU A 96 -11.41 2.66 -3.05
CA LEU A 96 -10.34 1.68 -2.89
C LEU A 96 -8.94 2.30 -2.94
N MET A 97 -8.71 3.34 -3.75
CA MET A 97 -7.40 3.99 -3.80
C MET A 97 -7.06 4.70 -2.49
N ALA A 98 -7.98 5.45 -1.91
CA ALA A 98 -7.70 6.18 -0.67
C ALA A 98 -7.56 5.26 0.55
N GLU A 99 -8.40 4.22 0.63
CA GLU A 99 -8.45 3.30 1.78
C GLU A 99 -7.40 2.19 1.72
N LEU A 100 -7.01 1.75 0.51
CA LEU A 100 -6.11 0.60 0.33
C LEU A 100 -4.93 0.93 -0.56
N GLY A 101 -5.16 1.65 -1.65
CA GLY A 101 -4.10 1.99 -2.61
C GLY A 101 -2.99 2.81 -1.96
N SER A 102 -3.34 3.79 -1.13
CA SER A 102 -2.42 4.60 -0.33
C SER A 102 -1.38 3.74 0.40
N HIS A 103 -1.85 2.72 1.15
CA HIS A 103 -0.99 1.81 1.89
C HIS A 103 -0.02 1.00 1.03
N GLN A 104 -0.46 0.50 -0.13
CA GLN A 104 0.36 -0.31 -1.03
C GLN A 104 1.34 0.55 -1.82
N LEU A 105 0.94 1.76 -2.21
CA LEU A 105 1.81 2.68 -2.94
C LEU A 105 2.89 3.28 -2.02
N ASP A 106 2.57 3.55 -0.76
CA ASP A 106 3.56 3.87 0.28
C ASP A 106 4.58 2.73 0.43
N ALA A 107 4.08 1.48 0.51
CA ALA A 107 4.93 0.30 0.62
C ALA A 107 5.89 0.14 -0.58
N CYS A 108 5.40 0.38 -1.80
CA CYS A 108 6.24 0.41 -2.99
C CYS A 108 7.34 1.48 -2.88
N SER A 109 7.00 2.67 -2.37
CA SER A 109 7.94 3.77 -2.20
C SER A 109 9.07 3.44 -1.23
N ILE A 110 8.82 2.60 -0.21
CA ILE A 110 9.88 2.06 0.66
C ILE A 110 10.95 1.34 -0.17
N PHE A 111 10.54 0.41 -1.05
CA PHE A 111 11.47 -0.38 -1.87
C PHE A 111 12.16 0.44 -2.96
N LEU A 112 11.46 1.43 -3.52
CA LEU A 112 11.99 2.31 -4.57
C LEU A 112 13.02 3.31 -4.03
N SER A 113 12.91 3.69 -2.76
CA SER A 113 13.88 4.57 -2.12
C SER A 113 15.30 3.98 -2.16
N GLN A 114 15.45 2.66 -1.96
CA GLN A 114 16.73 1.95 -1.90
C GLN A 114 17.77 2.63 -1.00
N GLY A 115 17.33 3.23 0.12
CA GLY A 115 18.18 3.97 1.06
C GLY A 115 18.46 5.43 0.67
N ARG A 116 17.80 5.95 -0.37
CA ARG A 116 17.73 7.38 -0.69
C ARG A 116 16.56 8.05 0.03
N SER A 117 16.41 9.36 -0.21
CA SER A 117 15.18 10.08 0.12
C SER A 117 13.96 9.46 -0.55
N GLU A 118 12.79 9.88 -0.08
CA GLU A 118 11.51 9.48 -0.65
C GLU A 118 11.42 9.75 -2.15
N VAL A 119 10.75 8.84 -2.86
CA VAL A 119 10.63 8.85 -4.32
C VAL A 119 9.17 9.09 -4.68
N HIS A 120 8.90 10.19 -5.37
CA HIS A 120 7.55 10.52 -5.84
C HIS A 120 7.31 9.98 -7.27
N PRO A 121 6.06 9.61 -7.62
CA PRO A 121 5.76 9.16 -8.97
C PRO A 121 5.83 10.28 -10.00
N LEU A 122 6.13 9.92 -11.25
CA LEU A 122 6.16 10.79 -12.42
C LEU A 122 4.78 10.91 -13.06
N ALA A 123 4.06 9.79 -13.20
CA ALA A 123 2.73 9.79 -13.81
C ALA A 123 1.89 8.59 -13.37
N VAL A 124 0.57 8.68 -13.56
CA VAL A 124 -0.38 7.59 -13.32
C VAL A 124 -1.44 7.53 -14.42
N GLN A 125 -1.86 6.31 -14.77
CA GLN A 125 -3.03 6.02 -15.59
C GLN A 125 -3.72 4.75 -15.10
N GLY A 126 -5.00 4.55 -15.44
CA GLY A 126 -5.68 3.33 -15.05
C GLY A 126 -7.17 3.28 -15.35
N TYR A 127 -7.79 2.20 -14.87
CA TYR A 127 -9.20 1.93 -14.95
C TYR A 127 -9.79 1.75 -13.54
N GLY A 128 -10.91 2.41 -13.28
CA GLY A 128 -11.74 2.22 -12.10
C GLY A 128 -13.20 2.12 -12.53
N GLY A 129 -13.94 1.20 -11.92
CA GLY A 129 -15.36 1.04 -12.22
C GLY A 129 -16.13 0.26 -11.17
N ARG A 130 -17.46 0.37 -11.26
CA ARG A 130 -18.41 -0.53 -10.60
C ARG A 130 -18.74 -1.68 -11.54
N ASN A 131 -17.98 -2.75 -11.41
CA ASN A 131 -18.02 -3.92 -12.29
C ASN A 131 -18.86 -5.06 -11.70
N PHE A 132 -19.23 -4.97 -10.43
CA PHE A 132 -20.00 -6.01 -9.72
C PHE A 132 -21.19 -5.44 -8.94
N TYR A 133 -20.98 -4.39 -8.16
CA TYR A 133 -22.03 -3.76 -7.35
C TYR A 133 -22.87 -2.80 -8.20
N GLY A 134 -24.19 -2.89 -8.07
CA GLY A 134 -25.13 -2.10 -8.88
C GLY A 134 -25.23 -2.55 -10.34
N VAL A 135 -24.67 -3.70 -10.71
CA VAL A 135 -24.64 -4.20 -12.09
C VAL A 135 -25.75 -5.24 -12.31
N LYS A 136 -26.67 -4.96 -13.24
CA LYS A 136 -27.80 -5.84 -13.56
C LYS A 136 -27.30 -7.21 -14.05
N GLY A 137 -27.83 -8.28 -13.44
CA GLY A 137 -27.51 -9.66 -13.81
C GLY A 137 -26.17 -10.20 -13.28
N VAL A 138 -25.45 -9.42 -12.45
CA VAL A 138 -24.16 -9.80 -11.87
C VAL A 138 -24.29 -9.94 -10.35
N GLY A 139 -23.89 -11.08 -9.81
CA GLY A 139 -23.98 -11.34 -8.36
C GLY A 139 -25.41 -11.56 -7.85
N SER A 140 -25.54 -11.64 -6.53
CA SER A 140 -26.83 -11.81 -5.85
C SER A 140 -27.68 -10.53 -5.89
N GLU A 141 -28.98 -10.66 -5.63
CA GLU A 141 -29.94 -9.55 -5.74
C GLU A 141 -29.55 -8.34 -4.85
N ASP A 142 -28.99 -8.57 -3.67
CA ASP A 142 -28.49 -7.50 -2.79
C ASP A 142 -27.32 -6.72 -3.42
N LYS A 143 -26.46 -7.39 -4.20
CA LYS A 143 -25.32 -6.77 -4.89
C LYS A 143 -25.77 -5.96 -6.09
N GLN A 144 -26.79 -6.42 -6.78
CA GLN A 144 -27.40 -5.69 -7.90
C GLN A 144 -28.15 -4.44 -7.43
N LYS A 145 -28.70 -4.44 -6.21
CA LYS A 145 -29.41 -3.29 -5.61
C LYS A 145 -28.49 -2.31 -4.88
N ASP A 146 -27.20 -2.63 -4.74
CA ASP A 146 -26.21 -1.81 -4.05
C ASP A 146 -26.06 -0.43 -4.74
N GLN A 147 -26.08 0.64 -3.93
CA GLN A 147 -26.08 2.03 -4.40
C GLN A 147 -24.74 2.74 -4.23
N ARG A 148 -23.65 2.03 -3.86
CA ARG A 148 -22.33 2.66 -3.71
C ARG A 148 -21.92 3.41 -4.97
N GLU A 149 -21.23 4.52 -4.80
CA GLU A 149 -20.76 5.36 -5.91
C GLU A 149 -19.30 5.10 -6.26
N ILE A 150 -18.53 4.61 -5.29
CA ILE A 150 -17.11 4.28 -5.47
C ILE A 150 -16.91 3.08 -6.38
N ASP A 151 -15.73 2.99 -6.96
CA ASP A 151 -15.31 1.85 -7.78
C ASP A 151 -15.10 0.60 -6.91
N ASP A 152 -15.46 -0.56 -7.44
CA ASP A 152 -15.29 -1.87 -6.78
C ASP A 152 -14.15 -2.71 -7.36
N HIS A 153 -13.64 -2.30 -8.53
CA HIS A 153 -12.43 -2.80 -9.18
C HIS A 153 -11.62 -1.61 -9.69
N VAL A 154 -10.36 -1.55 -9.28
CA VAL A 154 -9.38 -0.54 -9.69
C VAL A 154 -8.10 -1.20 -10.17
N TYR A 155 -7.53 -0.67 -11.24
CA TYR A 155 -6.29 -1.12 -11.85
C TYR A 155 -5.51 0.11 -12.32
N VAL A 156 -4.38 0.40 -11.71
CA VAL A 156 -3.57 1.58 -12.05
C VAL A 156 -2.12 1.19 -12.31
N THR A 157 -1.49 1.94 -13.20
CA THR A 157 -0.06 1.88 -13.51
C THR A 157 0.55 3.23 -13.20
N LEU A 158 1.54 3.24 -12.32
CA LEU A 158 2.32 4.40 -11.96
C LEU A 158 3.74 4.26 -12.54
N GLU A 159 4.27 5.38 -13.00
CA GLU A 159 5.66 5.53 -13.39
C GLU A 159 6.41 6.18 -12.23
N PHE A 160 7.49 5.56 -11.78
CA PHE A 160 8.39 6.12 -10.77
C PHE A 160 9.79 6.33 -11.36
N PRO A 161 10.53 7.34 -10.91
CA PRO A 161 11.92 7.49 -11.30
C PRO A 161 12.73 6.35 -10.67
N GLY A 162 13.55 5.70 -11.48
CA GLY A 162 14.52 4.71 -11.05
C GLY A 162 15.67 5.31 -10.25
N ARG A 163 16.73 4.52 -10.07
CA ARG A 163 17.87 4.91 -9.26
C ARG A 163 18.70 6.02 -9.91
N ASN A 164 18.86 5.94 -11.23
CA ASN A 164 19.70 6.80 -12.04
C ASN A 164 18.88 7.77 -12.89
N TYR A 165 17.59 7.98 -12.57
CA TYR A 165 16.68 8.81 -13.36
C TYR A 165 17.17 10.26 -13.56
N ASP A 166 17.85 10.82 -12.55
CA ASP A 166 18.41 12.18 -12.63
C ASP A 166 19.52 12.29 -13.68
N GLU A 167 20.19 11.18 -14.01
CA GLU A 167 21.23 11.10 -15.04
C GLU A 167 20.66 10.65 -16.40
N ASP A 168 19.69 9.74 -16.38
CA ASP A 168 19.03 9.20 -17.57
C ASP A 168 17.54 9.00 -17.33
N ASN A 169 16.73 9.87 -17.95
CA ASN A 169 15.27 9.84 -17.85
C ASN A 169 14.62 8.56 -18.42
N ASN A 170 15.40 7.66 -19.06
CA ASN A 170 14.93 6.33 -19.44
C ASN A 170 14.90 5.33 -18.27
N ASP A 171 15.54 5.64 -17.13
CA ASP A 171 15.49 4.80 -15.94
C ASP A 171 14.16 4.96 -15.21
N ILE A 172 13.11 4.33 -15.74
CA ILE A 172 11.76 4.33 -15.16
C ILE A 172 11.48 2.97 -14.52
N THR A 173 10.89 3.01 -13.33
CA THR A 173 10.34 1.83 -12.66
C THR A 173 8.82 1.86 -12.71
N ILE A 174 8.20 0.77 -13.16
CA ILE A 174 6.75 0.68 -13.26
C ILE A 174 6.18 0.06 -11.98
N VAL A 175 5.14 0.68 -11.43
CA VAL A 175 4.36 0.12 -10.33
C VAL A 175 2.94 -0.13 -10.83
N THR A 176 2.46 -1.36 -10.72
CA THR A 176 1.04 -1.65 -10.95
C THR A 176 0.34 -1.91 -9.64
N TYR A 177 -0.85 -1.35 -9.47
CA TYR A 177 -1.71 -1.63 -8.33
C TYR A 177 -3.07 -2.12 -8.80
N SER A 178 -3.58 -3.14 -8.12
CA SER A 178 -4.93 -3.64 -8.36
C SER A 178 -5.68 -3.93 -7.06
N SER A 179 -6.95 -3.53 -7.01
CA SER A 179 -7.86 -3.91 -5.93
C SER A 179 -9.21 -4.28 -6.51
N MET A 180 -9.67 -5.49 -6.17
CA MET A 180 -10.95 -6.04 -6.59
C MET A 180 -11.69 -6.62 -5.40
N ASN A 181 -13.03 -6.65 -5.48
CA ASN A 181 -13.91 -7.13 -4.41
C ASN A 181 -14.57 -8.49 -4.69
N THR A 182 -14.16 -9.19 -5.74
CA THR A 182 -14.80 -10.44 -6.19
C THR A 182 -13.93 -11.69 -6.09
N ASN A 183 -12.62 -11.54 -5.80
CA ASN A 183 -11.67 -12.65 -5.67
C ASN A 183 -10.57 -12.26 -4.68
N ARG A 184 -10.02 -13.23 -3.94
CA ARG A 184 -9.00 -13.00 -2.90
C ARG A 184 -7.71 -13.83 -3.11
N MET A 185 -7.54 -14.49 -4.26
CA MET A 185 -6.40 -15.40 -4.48
C MET A 185 -5.05 -14.72 -4.24
N GLU A 186 -4.88 -13.49 -4.74
CA GLU A 186 -3.74 -12.62 -4.45
C GLU A 186 -4.18 -11.58 -3.40
N PRO A 187 -3.94 -11.81 -2.10
CA PRO A 187 -4.36 -10.88 -1.05
C PRO A 187 -3.49 -9.61 -1.10
N TYR A 188 -3.37 -8.89 0.02
CA TYR A 188 -2.53 -7.69 0.05
C TYR A 188 -1.04 -8.03 0.16
N GLY A 189 -0.24 -7.30 -0.61
CA GLY A 189 1.20 -7.51 -0.70
C GLY A 189 1.82 -6.85 -1.93
N GLU A 190 3.15 -6.95 -2.02
CA GLU A 190 3.95 -6.37 -3.09
C GLU A 190 4.91 -7.44 -3.63
N THR A 191 4.97 -7.58 -4.95
CA THR A 191 5.99 -8.38 -5.64
C THR A 191 6.97 -7.44 -6.34
N ILE A 192 8.22 -7.44 -5.89
CA ILE A 192 9.30 -6.61 -6.37
C ILE A 192 10.14 -7.44 -7.34
N TYR A 193 10.18 -7.02 -8.60
CA TYR A 193 10.91 -7.69 -9.66
C TYR A 193 12.20 -6.91 -9.97
N GLY A 194 13.33 -7.52 -9.66
CA GLY A 194 14.65 -7.02 -10.06
C GLY A 194 15.36 -7.94 -11.04
N SER A 195 16.41 -7.43 -11.68
CA SER A 195 17.17 -8.14 -12.71
C SER A 195 17.86 -9.45 -12.27
N ARG A 196 17.94 -9.72 -10.96
CA ARG A 196 18.59 -10.92 -10.39
C ARG A 196 17.68 -11.75 -9.49
N GLY A 197 16.48 -11.26 -9.20
CA GLY A 197 15.55 -11.97 -8.34
C GLY A 197 14.25 -11.22 -8.08
N THR A 198 13.30 -11.96 -7.53
CA THR A 198 11.97 -11.47 -7.17
C THR A 198 11.76 -11.63 -5.67
N LEU A 199 11.31 -10.55 -5.01
CA LEU A 199 10.91 -10.57 -3.61
C LEU A 199 9.39 -10.41 -3.54
N VAL A 200 8.72 -11.26 -2.75
CA VAL A 200 7.27 -11.21 -2.54
C VAL A 200 7.01 -10.95 -1.06
N THR A 201 6.37 -9.83 -0.75
CA THR A 201 5.77 -9.55 0.56
C THR A 201 4.29 -9.94 0.50
N GLU A 202 3.82 -10.77 1.42
CA GLU A 202 2.43 -11.21 1.48
C GLU A 202 1.88 -11.02 2.90
N LEU A 203 0.69 -10.40 2.99
CA LEU A 203 -0.10 -10.26 4.21
C LEU A 203 0.61 -9.58 5.39
N GLU A 204 1.65 -8.76 5.12
CA GLU A 204 2.54 -8.20 6.17
C GLU A 204 3.16 -9.29 7.08
N GLN A 205 3.19 -10.55 6.62
CA GLN A 205 3.53 -11.71 7.46
C GLN A 205 4.57 -12.62 6.82
N LYS A 206 4.67 -12.62 5.50
CA LYS A 206 5.60 -13.49 4.77
C LYS A 206 6.44 -12.68 3.82
N VAL A 207 7.73 -13.05 3.75
CA VAL A 207 8.66 -12.59 2.72
C VAL A 207 9.26 -13.81 2.06
N MET A 208 9.13 -13.87 0.74
CA MET A 208 9.67 -14.95 -0.08
C MET A 208 10.61 -14.36 -1.12
N LEU A 209 11.82 -14.90 -1.21
CA LEU A 209 12.81 -14.53 -2.21
C LEU A 209 12.94 -15.65 -3.24
N TYR A 210 12.98 -15.27 -4.51
CA TYR A 210 13.16 -16.14 -5.66
C TYR A 210 14.33 -15.59 -6.47
N LYS A 211 15.39 -16.38 -6.68
CA LYS A 211 16.53 -15.96 -7.52
C LYS A 211 16.24 -16.27 -8.98
N GLU A 212 16.69 -15.40 -9.88
CA GLU A 212 16.65 -15.68 -11.32
C GLU A 212 17.56 -16.85 -11.72
N GLU A 213 17.21 -17.52 -12.82
CA GLU A 213 18.06 -18.54 -13.46
C GLU A 213 19.19 -17.87 -14.26
N GLY A 214 20.43 -17.95 -13.78
CA GLY A 214 21.63 -17.61 -14.55
C GLY A 214 22.46 -16.41 -14.06
N GLY A 215 23.79 -16.53 -14.18
CA GLY A 215 24.83 -15.56 -13.78
C GLY A 215 25.90 -16.13 -12.83
N ASP A 216 27.00 -15.40 -12.59
CA ASP A 216 28.15 -15.76 -11.70
C ASP A 216 27.78 -16.06 -10.23
N THR A 217 26.51 -15.90 -9.85
CA THR A 217 26.01 -16.15 -8.48
C THR A 217 25.60 -17.59 -8.20
N GLY A 218 25.75 -18.50 -9.18
CA GLY A 218 25.28 -19.88 -9.08
C GLY A 218 23.75 -19.99 -8.96
N GLY A 219 23.27 -21.21 -8.66
CA GLY A 219 21.87 -21.65 -8.75
C GLY A 219 20.78 -20.66 -8.31
N GLY A 220 19.67 -20.73 -9.04
CA GLY A 220 18.43 -19.96 -8.93
C GLY A 220 17.42 -20.53 -9.92
N GLY A 221 16.15 -20.10 -9.83
CA GLY A 221 15.06 -20.50 -10.72
C GLY A 221 13.66 -20.37 -10.11
N PRO A 222 12.58 -20.37 -10.90
CA PRO A 222 11.20 -20.18 -10.42
C PRO A 222 10.78 -21.18 -9.34
N GLY A 223 11.47 -22.32 -9.25
CA GLY A 223 11.25 -23.35 -8.24
C GLY A 223 12.04 -23.18 -6.94
N GLN A 224 13.08 -22.35 -6.88
CA GLN A 224 13.92 -22.21 -5.69
C GLN A 224 13.36 -21.13 -4.77
N ARG A 225 12.53 -21.55 -3.82
CA ARG A 225 11.99 -20.68 -2.76
C ARG A 225 13.00 -20.52 -1.64
N LEU A 226 13.40 -19.27 -1.40
CA LEU A 226 14.17 -18.88 -0.24
C LEU A 226 13.22 -18.18 0.75
N ARG A 227 12.97 -18.79 1.91
CA ARG A 227 12.24 -18.12 3.00
C ARG A 227 13.22 -17.31 3.83
N VAL A 228 12.93 -16.03 4.00
CA VAL A 228 13.63 -15.18 4.97
C VAL A 228 13.06 -15.49 6.35
N VAL A 229 13.84 -16.14 7.20
CA VAL A 229 13.45 -16.48 8.58
C VAL A 229 14.16 -15.52 9.52
N GLN A 230 13.41 -14.95 10.46
CA GLN A 230 13.97 -14.14 11.54
C GLN A 230 14.51 -15.09 12.62
N ARG A 231 15.77 -14.94 13.04
CA ARG A 231 16.31 -15.73 14.17
C ARG A 231 15.69 -15.26 15.49
N GLU A 232 15.38 -16.20 16.37
CA GLU A 232 14.96 -15.94 17.76
C GLU A 232 16.07 -15.30 18.64
N SER A 233 17.26 -15.05 18.10
CA SER A 233 18.38 -14.46 18.86
C SER A 233 19.33 -13.63 17.98
N GLY A 234 19.09 -12.33 17.92
CA GLY A 234 20.08 -11.26 17.68
C GLY A 234 20.91 -11.27 16.38
N GLY A 235 20.71 -12.22 15.47
CA GLY A 235 21.37 -12.28 14.17
C GLY A 235 20.41 -11.84 13.07
N GLY A 236 20.91 -11.02 12.14
CA GLY A 236 20.18 -10.51 10.98
C GLY A 236 19.51 -11.61 10.12
N PRO A 237 18.69 -11.20 9.14
CA PRO A 237 17.83 -12.12 8.37
C PRO A 237 18.62 -13.29 7.78
N VAL A 238 18.13 -14.52 8.02
CA VAL A 238 18.73 -15.75 7.48
C VAL A 238 17.86 -16.29 6.36
N VAL A 239 18.49 -16.65 5.25
CA VAL A 239 17.84 -17.19 4.06
C VAL A 239 17.85 -18.72 4.14
N SER A 240 16.68 -19.36 4.23
CA SER A 240 16.55 -20.83 4.20
C SER A 240 16.03 -21.31 2.85
N ALA A 241 16.69 -22.29 2.23
CA ALA A 241 16.30 -22.86 0.94
C ALA A 241 15.49 -24.15 1.10
N SER A 242 14.48 -24.36 0.26
CA SER A 242 13.86 -25.68 0.07
C SER A 242 13.58 -25.94 -1.42
N PRO A 243 13.89 -27.14 -1.95
CA PRO A 243 13.61 -27.49 -3.34
C PRO A 243 12.12 -27.77 -3.56
N SER A 244 11.61 -27.42 -4.74
CA SER A 244 10.19 -27.60 -5.14
C SER A 244 9.90 -28.86 -5.96
N LEU A 245 10.87 -29.76 -6.14
CA LEU A 245 10.71 -30.95 -6.99
C LEU A 245 10.92 -32.25 -6.20
N ALA A 246 9.81 -32.87 -5.80
CA ALA A 246 9.69 -34.32 -5.68
C ALA A 246 8.24 -34.73 -6.03
N PRO A 247 8.01 -35.63 -7.00
CA PRO A 247 6.66 -36.08 -7.35
C PRO A 247 6.15 -37.22 -6.45
N ALA A 248 4.85 -37.12 -6.14
CA ALA A 248 3.89 -38.16 -5.80
C ALA A 248 4.00 -38.96 -4.49
N ALA A 249 2.93 -38.81 -3.69
CA ALA A 249 2.30 -39.82 -2.86
C ALA A 249 3.09 -40.37 -1.65
N ALA A 250 3.22 -39.54 -0.62
CA ALA A 250 3.05 -39.98 0.76
C ALA A 250 2.30 -38.88 1.53
N ALA A 251 1.04 -39.20 1.85
CA ALA A 251 0.19 -38.69 2.92
C ALA A 251 0.43 -37.26 3.45
N ALA A 252 -0.60 -36.44 3.25
CA ALA A 252 -0.98 -35.37 4.15
C ALA A 252 -0.89 -35.82 5.63
N GLY A 253 -0.17 -35.04 6.42
CA GLY A 253 -0.11 -35.14 7.88
C GLY A 253 0.74 -33.98 8.43
N PRO A 254 0.27 -33.23 9.45
CA PRO A 254 0.96 -32.04 9.91
C PRO A 254 2.16 -32.44 10.77
N ALA A 255 3.37 -32.19 10.26
CA ALA A 255 4.56 -32.08 11.11
C ALA A 255 4.86 -30.58 11.22
N GLY A 256 4.37 -29.87 12.24
CA GLY A 256 4.57 -30.23 13.65
C GLY A 256 5.93 -29.73 14.13
N GLY A 257 6.30 -28.50 13.76
CA GLY A 257 7.21 -27.68 14.53
C GLY A 257 6.36 -26.77 15.41
N SER A 258 6.22 -27.15 16.68
CA SER A 258 5.71 -26.28 17.74
C SER A 258 6.68 -25.13 17.97
N GLY A 259 6.67 -24.13 17.09
CA GLY A 259 6.86 -22.76 17.52
C GLY A 259 5.45 -22.21 17.64
N ALA A 260 5.10 -21.61 18.77
CA ALA A 260 4.04 -20.61 18.71
C ALA A 260 4.40 -19.70 17.52
N ASP A 261 3.48 -19.49 16.57
CA ASP A 261 3.64 -18.40 15.61
C ASP A 261 3.82 -17.14 16.45
N GLU A 262 5.07 -16.76 16.75
CA GLU A 262 5.38 -15.45 17.29
C GLU A 262 4.77 -14.51 16.25
N LYS A 263 3.68 -13.86 16.64
CA LYS A 263 2.95 -12.95 15.76
C LYS A 263 3.96 -11.90 15.33
N VAL A 264 4.50 -12.04 14.13
CA VAL A 264 5.39 -11.04 13.53
C VAL A 264 4.69 -9.71 13.65
N SER A 265 5.34 -8.76 14.34
CA SER A 265 4.71 -7.47 14.59
C SER A 265 4.41 -6.77 13.27
N ARG A 266 3.20 -6.22 13.18
CA ARG A 266 2.73 -5.46 12.02
C ARG A 266 3.19 -3.99 12.04
N GLY A 267 3.92 -3.58 13.08
CA GLY A 267 4.48 -2.24 13.21
C GLY A 267 3.60 -1.25 13.99
N TYR A 268 2.35 -1.58 14.32
CA TYR A 268 1.45 -0.67 15.04
C TYR A 268 1.96 -0.31 16.45
N THR A 269 2.46 -1.31 17.18
CA THR A 269 3.00 -1.10 18.53
C THR A 269 4.26 -0.24 18.46
N GLU A 270 5.16 -0.57 17.55
CA GLU A 270 6.44 0.11 17.34
C GLU A 270 6.25 1.55 16.86
N GLU A 271 5.23 1.81 16.04
CA GLU A 271 4.84 3.16 15.62
C GLU A 271 4.45 4.03 16.81
N MET A 272 3.56 3.51 17.67
CA MET A 272 3.10 4.24 18.85
C MET A 272 4.23 4.43 19.88
N GLU A 273 5.05 3.39 20.11
CA GLU A 273 6.21 3.45 20.99
C GLU A 273 7.24 4.47 20.49
N HIS A 274 7.54 4.46 19.20
CA HIS A 274 8.48 5.40 18.60
C HIS A 274 7.96 6.84 18.68
N PHE A 275 6.68 7.08 18.38
CA PHE A 275 6.09 8.41 18.51
C PHE A 275 6.17 8.92 19.96
N ALA A 276 5.80 8.07 20.93
CA ALA A 276 5.91 8.41 22.35
C ALA A 276 7.37 8.63 22.78
N TRP A 277 8.31 7.86 22.24
CA TRP A 277 9.74 8.06 22.46
C TRP A 277 10.23 9.41 21.91
N CYS A 278 9.83 9.78 20.69
CA CYS A 278 10.18 11.07 20.10
C CYS A 278 9.71 12.26 20.96
N ILE A 279 8.48 12.17 21.50
CA ILE A 279 7.95 13.17 22.43
C ILE A 279 8.79 13.22 23.71
N ARG A 280 9.03 12.06 24.35
CA ARG A 280 9.78 12.00 25.62
C ARG A 280 11.22 12.49 25.51
N ASN A 281 11.83 12.33 24.34
CA ASN A 281 13.22 12.73 24.09
C ASN A 281 13.33 14.12 23.43
N ASN A 282 12.21 14.86 23.29
CA ASN A 282 12.17 16.18 22.67
C ASN A 282 12.85 16.20 21.28
N ILE A 283 12.60 15.18 20.46
CA ILE A 283 13.17 15.12 19.12
C ILE A 283 12.71 16.34 18.31
N PRO A 284 13.65 17.14 17.75
CA PRO A 284 13.28 18.32 16.97
C PRO A 284 12.42 17.97 15.75
N LEU A 285 11.46 18.83 15.43
CA LEU A 285 10.72 18.74 14.18
C LEU A 285 11.68 18.81 12.98
N GLY A 286 11.49 17.92 12.00
CA GLY A 286 12.35 17.84 10.81
C GLY A 286 13.65 17.05 11.02
N THR A 287 13.86 16.44 12.20
CA THR A 287 14.96 15.48 12.40
C THR A 287 14.84 14.34 11.39
N SER A 288 15.96 13.98 10.74
CA SER A 288 15.96 12.92 9.73
C SER A 288 15.75 11.54 10.34
N ARG A 289 15.36 10.55 9.52
CA ARG A 289 15.15 9.17 9.99
C ARG A 289 16.44 8.55 10.55
N GLU A 290 17.58 8.86 9.94
CA GLU A 290 18.92 8.40 10.37
C GLU A 290 19.27 8.94 11.75
N GLN A 291 18.78 10.15 12.06
CA GLN A 291 18.92 10.81 13.35
C GLN A 291 17.77 10.46 14.32
N ARG A 292 17.02 9.39 14.05
CA ARG A 292 15.87 8.92 14.85
C ARG A 292 14.68 9.88 14.88
N GLY A 293 14.50 10.65 13.80
CA GLY A 293 13.27 11.39 13.55
C GLY A 293 12.09 10.49 13.19
N LEU A 294 10.91 11.09 13.07
CA LEU A 294 9.68 10.39 12.70
C LEU A 294 9.85 9.63 11.37
N ARG A 295 9.40 8.37 11.31
CA ARG A 295 9.50 7.57 10.08
C ARG A 295 8.40 7.93 9.07
N CYS A 296 7.23 8.31 9.56
CA CYS A 296 6.11 8.80 8.75
C CYS A 296 5.69 10.20 9.22
N PRO A 297 6.45 11.25 8.84
CA PRO A 297 6.02 12.63 9.06
C PRO A 297 4.87 12.98 8.12
N GLY A 298 4.25 14.15 8.34
CA GLY A 298 3.08 14.56 7.56
C GLY A 298 3.32 14.64 6.05
N GLU A 299 4.52 15.02 5.62
CA GLU A 299 4.92 15.15 4.21
C GLU A 299 4.82 13.81 3.47
N ARG A 300 5.24 12.71 4.11
CA ARG A 300 5.13 11.36 3.56
C ARG A 300 3.68 10.96 3.32
N ALA A 301 2.85 11.10 4.36
CA ALA A 301 1.43 10.79 4.24
C ALA A 301 0.69 11.69 3.25
N MET A 302 1.14 12.93 3.06
CA MET A 302 0.62 13.81 2.03
C MET A 302 0.96 13.27 0.63
N ALA A 303 2.17 12.78 0.40
CA ALA A 303 2.54 12.14 -0.86
C ALA A 303 1.63 10.95 -1.18
N ASP A 304 1.35 10.08 -0.19
CA ASP A 304 0.46 8.92 -0.35
C ASP A 304 -0.98 9.33 -0.70
N ALA A 305 -1.49 10.37 -0.05
CA ALA A 305 -2.80 10.93 -0.35
C ALA A 305 -2.86 11.48 -1.78
N ILE A 306 -1.84 12.22 -2.21
CA ILE A 306 -1.74 12.76 -3.58
C ILE A 306 -1.71 11.62 -4.61
N MET A 307 -0.97 10.55 -4.35
CA MET A 307 -0.94 9.37 -5.22
C MET A 307 -2.33 8.73 -5.36
N ALA A 308 -3.02 8.50 -4.25
CA ALA A 308 -4.35 7.89 -4.25
C ALA A 308 -5.39 8.77 -4.96
N ILE A 309 -5.41 10.06 -4.67
CA ILE A 309 -6.37 11.02 -5.25
C ILE A 309 -6.11 11.19 -6.76
N THR A 310 -4.86 11.38 -7.15
CA THR A 310 -4.48 11.53 -8.57
C THR A 310 -4.82 10.26 -9.36
N SER A 311 -4.65 9.09 -8.74
CA SER A 311 -5.08 7.81 -9.35
C SER A 311 -6.59 7.76 -9.58
N ASN A 312 -7.40 8.21 -8.60
CA ASN A 312 -8.85 8.32 -8.77
C ASN A 312 -9.22 9.28 -9.90
N LEU A 313 -8.54 10.43 -10.00
CA LEU A 313 -8.75 11.40 -11.09
C LEU A 313 -8.38 10.81 -12.44
N ALA A 314 -7.26 10.08 -12.54
CA ALA A 314 -6.82 9.42 -13.77
C ALA A 314 -7.86 8.40 -14.26
N MET A 315 -8.42 7.59 -13.36
CA MET A 315 -9.49 6.65 -13.66
C MET A 315 -10.79 7.36 -14.06
N LYS A 316 -11.20 8.38 -13.30
CA LYS A 316 -12.42 9.17 -13.55
C LYS A 316 -12.39 9.87 -14.91
N HIS A 317 -11.28 10.52 -15.24
CA HIS A 317 -11.10 11.29 -16.47
C HIS A 317 -10.52 10.44 -17.62
N LYS A 318 -10.22 9.16 -17.38
CA LYS A 318 -9.67 8.21 -18.35
C LYS A 318 -8.45 8.74 -19.10
N LYS A 319 -7.51 9.31 -18.35
CA LYS A 319 -6.30 9.92 -18.92
C LYS A 319 -5.08 9.65 -18.06
N ARG A 320 -3.92 9.68 -18.71
CA ARG A 320 -2.63 9.73 -18.04
C ARG A 320 -2.45 11.11 -17.41
N ILE A 321 -2.12 11.15 -16.13
CA ILE A 321 -1.85 12.38 -15.39
C ILE A 321 -0.39 12.38 -14.96
N VAL A 322 0.32 13.46 -15.28
CA VAL A 322 1.69 13.71 -14.82
C VAL A 322 1.61 14.39 -13.46
N PHE A 323 2.37 13.92 -12.48
CA PHE A 323 2.43 14.54 -11.18
C PHE A 323 3.22 15.85 -11.22
N LYS A 324 2.74 16.87 -10.52
CA LYS A 324 3.44 18.17 -10.41
C LYS A 324 4.17 18.25 -9.07
N HIS A 325 5.41 18.74 -9.10
CA HIS A 325 6.22 18.91 -7.88
C HIS A 325 5.52 19.76 -6.82
N ASP A 326 4.83 20.82 -7.24
CA ASP A 326 4.11 21.74 -6.35
C ASP A 326 2.98 21.08 -5.57
N TRP A 327 2.47 19.91 -5.99
CA TRP A 327 1.48 19.18 -5.19
C TRP A 327 2.11 18.55 -3.95
N PHE A 328 3.41 18.20 -4.01
CA PHE A 328 4.14 17.59 -2.90
C PHE A 328 4.81 18.61 -1.97
N ASP A 329 4.76 19.90 -2.28
CA ASP A 329 5.23 20.96 -1.37
C ASP A 329 4.13 21.32 -0.36
N PRO A 330 4.32 21.08 0.94
CA PRO A 330 3.32 21.41 1.94
C PRO A 330 3.03 22.91 2.04
N ASN A 331 3.87 23.80 1.49
CA ASN A 331 3.65 25.25 1.47
C ASN A 331 2.84 25.71 0.25
N SER A 332 2.79 24.89 -0.80
CA SER A 332 1.97 25.13 -1.98
C SER A 332 0.52 24.76 -1.72
N SER A 333 -0.41 25.55 -2.27
CA SER A 333 -1.85 25.25 -2.23
C SER A 333 -2.34 24.54 -3.50
N ALA A 334 -1.43 24.21 -4.43
CA ALA A 334 -1.76 23.46 -5.63
C ALA A 334 -2.13 22.01 -5.28
N VAL A 335 -3.26 21.55 -5.81
CA VAL A 335 -3.75 20.18 -5.60
C VAL A 335 -4.28 19.60 -6.91
N PRO A 336 -4.18 18.28 -7.14
CA PRO A 336 -4.59 17.67 -8.40
C PRO A 336 -6.09 17.81 -8.68
N GLU A 337 -6.94 17.89 -7.65
CA GLU A 337 -8.40 18.02 -7.80
C GLU A 337 -8.85 19.35 -8.42
N THR A 338 -8.01 20.39 -8.33
CA THR A 338 -8.31 21.73 -8.87
C THR A 338 -7.46 22.07 -10.09
N ASP A 339 -6.61 21.15 -10.53
CA ASP A 339 -5.70 21.42 -11.64
C ASP A 339 -6.46 21.49 -12.98
N PRO A 340 -6.41 22.62 -13.71
CA PRO A 340 -7.14 22.78 -14.97
C PRO A 340 -6.78 21.73 -16.01
N GLU A 341 -5.52 21.27 -16.06
CA GLU A 341 -5.11 20.23 -17.00
C GLU A 341 -5.74 18.87 -16.67
N ILE A 342 -6.22 18.69 -15.44
CA ILE A 342 -6.93 17.50 -14.97
C ILE A 342 -8.44 17.64 -15.11
N VAL A 343 -9.03 18.75 -14.65
CA VAL A 343 -10.49 18.87 -14.58
C VAL A 343 -11.15 19.28 -15.89
N GLY A 344 -10.41 19.93 -16.80
CA GLY A 344 -10.93 20.45 -18.08
C GLY A 344 -11.27 21.92 -17.98
#